data_AF-A0A3D0CC08-F1
#
_entry.id   AF-A0A3D0CC08-F1
#
_cell.length_a   1.000
_cell.length_b   1.000
_cell.length_c   1.000
_cell.angle_alpha   90.00
_cell.angle_beta   90.00
_cell.angle_gamma   90.00
#
_symmetry.space_group_name_H-M   'P 1'
#
loop_
_entity.id
_entity.type
_entity.pdbx_description
1 polymer ?
#
loop_
_entity_poly.entity_id
_entity_poly.type
_entity_poly.pdbx_seq_one_letter_code
_entity_poly.pdbx_strand_id
1 'polypeptide(L)'
;MNKAKRKQWEINFYFRQVELGKKKLDILHASGLQPEYKEREVEQYTLKKYIEFIGTDAAAELFGCKSATAKSWRYGLRQPSIEQAKVIIKKTGGKLDFESIYGPIDNSVEEKKS
;
A
#
# COMPACT_ATOMS: atom_id res chain seq x y z
N MET A 1 39.47 -19.18 6.52
CA MET A 1 38.17 -19.63 5.97
C MET A 1 37.32 -18.42 5.61
N ASN A 2 36.87 -18.31 4.36
CA ASN A 2 36.14 -17.15 3.84
C ASN A 2 34.74 -17.04 4.49
N LYS A 3 34.40 -15.89 5.08
CA LYS A 3 33.17 -15.65 5.86
C LYS A 3 31.89 -15.94 5.06
N ALA A 4 31.91 -15.73 3.75
CA ALA A 4 30.81 -16.05 2.83
C ALA A 4 30.49 -17.55 2.76
N LYS A 5 31.52 -18.42 2.73
CA LYS A 5 31.31 -19.89 2.72
C LYS A 5 30.64 -20.39 4.01
N ARG A 6 30.75 -19.65 5.12
CA ARG A 6 30.17 -20.00 6.44
C ARG A 6 28.63 -19.84 6.48
N LYS A 7 28.06 -19.06 5.55
CA LYS A 7 26.61 -18.82 5.44
C LYS A 7 25.97 -19.48 4.20
N GLN A 8 26.73 -20.24 3.41
CA GLN A 8 26.21 -20.91 2.22
C GLN A 8 25.03 -21.84 2.54
N TRP A 9 25.08 -22.50 3.71
CA TRP A 9 24.00 -23.37 4.17
C TRP A 9 22.69 -22.60 4.39
N GLU A 10 22.75 -21.34 4.82
CA GLU A 10 21.59 -20.50 5.12
C GLU A 10 20.83 -20.17 3.83
N ILE A 11 21.55 -19.76 2.78
CA ILE A 11 20.99 -19.54 1.45
C ILE A 11 20.41 -20.84 0.88
N ASN A 12 21.15 -21.95 0.96
CA ASN A 12 20.69 -23.24 0.45
C ASN A 12 19.42 -23.73 1.17
N PHE A 13 19.31 -23.47 2.48
CA PHE A 13 18.12 -23.78 3.28
C PHE A 13 16.90 -23.00 2.78
N TYR A 14 16.99 -21.68 2.69
CA TYR A 14 15.87 -20.85 2.24
C TYR A 14 15.49 -21.13 0.79
N PHE A 15 16.47 -21.35 -0.10
CA PHE A 15 16.21 -21.75 -1.48
C PHE A 15 15.37 -23.04 -1.53
N ARG A 16 15.75 -24.05 -0.73
CA ARG A 16 15.01 -25.31 -0.67
C ARG A 16 13.60 -25.15 -0.11
N GLN A 17 13.41 -24.29 0.89
CA GLN A 17 12.06 -23.99 1.41
C GLN A 17 11.17 -23.35 0.33
N VAL A 18 11.70 -22.42 -0.45
CA VAL A 18 10.97 -21.80 -1.57
C VAL A 18 10.59 -22.84 -2.62
N GLU A 19 11.50 -23.74 -3.01
CA GLU A 19 11.19 -24.80 -3.97
C GLU A 19 10.11 -25.76 -3.46
N LEU A 20 10.19 -26.18 -2.20
CA LEU A 20 9.18 -27.05 -1.58
C LEU A 20 7.82 -26.35 -1.52
N GLY A 21 7.80 -25.05 -1.20
CA GLY A 21 6.60 -24.24 -1.21
C GLY A 21 5.97 -24.15 -2.60
N LYS A 22 6.77 -23.90 -3.65
CA LYS A 22 6.31 -23.87 -5.04
C LYS A 22 5.67 -25.19 -5.47
N LYS A 23 6.33 -26.32 -5.20
CA LYS A 23 5.77 -27.65 -5.52
C LYS A 23 4.42 -27.88 -4.85
N LYS A 24 4.28 -27.47 -3.60
CA LYS A 24 3.00 -27.59 -2.87
C LYS A 24 1.94 -26.64 -3.44
N LEU A 25 2.34 -25.44 -3.83
CA LEU A 25 1.46 -24.47 -4.49
C LEU A 25 0.95 -25.00 -5.83
N ASP A 26 1.81 -25.62 -6.64
CA ASP A 26 1.42 -26.21 -7.93
C ASP A 26 0.35 -27.31 -7.76
N ILE A 27 0.45 -28.12 -6.70
CA ILE A 27 -0.57 -29.14 -6.36
C ILE A 27 -1.91 -28.49 -6.01
N LEU A 28 -1.89 -27.40 -5.23
CA LEU A 28 -3.10 -26.65 -4.87
C LEU A 28 -3.72 -25.97 -6.10
N HIS A 29 -2.89 -25.41 -6.98
CA HIS A 29 -3.32 -24.83 -8.26
C HIS A 29 -3.96 -25.88 -9.17
N ALA A 30 -3.41 -27.10 -9.24
CA ALA A 30 -3.99 -28.22 -9.99
C ALA A 30 -5.35 -28.65 -9.43
N SER A 31 -5.61 -28.37 -8.15
CA SER A 31 -6.91 -28.59 -7.50
C SER A 31 -7.88 -27.42 -7.71
N GLY A 32 -7.55 -26.44 -8.56
CA GLY A 32 -8.37 -25.27 -8.86
C GLY A 32 -8.32 -24.16 -7.82
N LEU A 33 -7.53 -24.31 -6.74
CA LEU A 33 -7.40 -23.30 -5.70
C LEU A 33 -6.39 -22.23 -6.12
N GLN A 34 -6.81 -20.98 -6.08
CA GLN A 34 -5.95 -19.82 -6.35
C GLN A 34 -5.67 -19.06 -5.04
N PRO A 35 -4.48 -18.45 -4.88
CA PRO A 35 -4.20 -17.59 -3.74
C PRO A 35 -5.12 -16.37 -3.70
N GLU A 36 -5.93 -16.23 -2.65
CA GLU A 36 -6.79 -15.09 -2.37
C GLU A 36 -5.99 -13.89 -1.83
N TYR A 37 -5.08 -13.34 -2.64
CA TYR A 37 -4.37 -12.09 -2.29
C TYR A 37 -4.88 -10.87 -3.05
N LYS A 38 -5.67 -11.07 -4.11
CA LYS A 38 -6.24 -9.99 -4.93
C LYS A 38 -7.53 -9.40 -4.35
N GLU A 39 -8.29 -10.21 -3.62
CA GLU A 39 -9.64 -9.87 -3.12
C GLU A 39 -9.70 -9.84 -1.59
N ARG A 40 -8.59 -9.50 -0.92
CA ARG A 40 -8.75 -9.05 0.46
C ARG A 40 -9.53 -7.74 0.40
N GLU A 41 -10.68 -7.68 1.05
CA GLU A 41 -11.24 -6.42 1.54
C GLU A 41 -10.21 -5.83 2.52
N VAL A 42 -9.19 -5.18 1.97
CA VAL A 42 -8.30 -4.34 2.75
C VAL A 42 -9.17 -3.15 3.11
N GLU A 43 -9.43 -2.93 4.40
CA GLU A 43 -10.02 -1.67 4.85
C GLU A 43 -9.21 -0.53 4.20
N GLN A 44 -9.81 0.15 3.24
CA GLN A 44 -9.16 1.24 2.52
C GLN A 44 -8.86 2.33 3.56
N TYR A 45 -7.58 2.58 3.78
CA TYR A 45 -7.17 3.64 4.70
C TYR A 45 -7.53 4.97 4.06
N THR A 46 -8.42 5.75 4.67
CA THR A 46 -8.49 7.17 4.33
C THR A 46 -7.13 7.84 4.52
N LEU A 47 -6.84 8.90 3.78
CA LEU A 47 -5.60 9.67 3.93
C LEU A 47 -5.36 10.07 5.40
N LYS A 48 -6.42 10.43 6.13
CA LYS A 48 -6.38 10.72 7.57
C LYS A 48 -5.88 9.53 8.38
N LYS A 49 -6.53 8.35 8.24
CA LYS A 49 -6.15 7.14 8.98
C LYS A 49 -4.72 6.71 8.63
N TYR A 50 -4.32 6.86 7.38
CA TYR A 50 -2.96 6.52 6.95
C TYR A 50 -1.91 7.41 7.63
N ILE A 51 -2.13 8.73 7.66
CA ILE A 51 -1.22 9.68 8.34
C ILE A 51 -1.19 9.43 9.86
N GLU A 52 -2.32 9.05 10.45
CA GLU A 52 -2.39 8.67 11.86
C GLU A 52 -1.60 7.39 12.16
N PHE A 53 -1.68 6.39 11.28
CA PHE A 53 -0.97 5.12 11.42
C PHE A 53 0.55 5.28 11.35
N ILE A 54 1.08 6.02 10.36
CA ILE A 54 2.54 6.19 10.20
C ILE A 54 3.13 7.33 11.02
N GLY A 55 2.29 8.27 11.48
CA GLY A 55 2.72 9.49 12.16
C GLY A 55 2.93 10.67 11.19
N THR A 56 2.73 11.89 11.70
CA THR A 56 2.67 13.11 10.86
C THR A 56 4.00 13.46 10.22
N ASP A 57 5.12 13.31 10.93
CA ASP A 57 6.45 13.62 10.39
C ASP A 57 6.91 12.58 9.37
N ALA A 58 6.67 11.29 9.64
CA ALA A 58 6.94 10.22 8.69
C ALA A 58 6.08 10.36 7.41
N ALA A 59 4.82 10.76 7.56
CA ALA A 59 3.96 11.08 6.41
C ALA A 59 4.50 12.26 5.60
N ALA A 60 4.96 13.32 6.27
CA ALA A 60 5.52 14.49 5.61
C ALA A 60 6.77 14.14 4.79
N GLU A 61 7.67 13.33 5.36
CA GLU A 61 8.85 12.83 4.66
C GLU A 61 8.48 11.93 3.47
N LEU A 62 7.56 10.98 3.67
CA LEU A 62 7.10 10.07 2.62
C LEU A 62 6.46 10.81 1.43
N PHE A 63 5.66 11.84 1.73
CA PHE A 63 4.94 12.63 0.74
C PHE A 63 5.77 13.79 0.16
N GLY A 64 6.94 14.08 0.73
CA GLY A 64 7.79 15.20 0.33
C GLY A 64 7.16 16.56 0.63
N CYS A 65 6.41 16.68 1.72
CA CYS A 65 5.75 17.92 2.14
C CYS A 65 6.19 18.36 3.55
N LYS A 66 5.74 19.54 4.00
CA LYS A 66 6.03 20.02 5.36
C LYS A 66 5.15 19.29 6.38
N SER A 67 5.64 19.06 7.59
CA SER A 67 4.86 18.45 8.69
C SER A 67 3.54 19.18 8.95
N ALA A 68 3.52 20.52 8.84
CA ALA A 68 2.29 21.31 8.95
C ALA A 68 1.26 20.96 7.86
N THR A 69 1.71 20.68 6.64
CA THR A 69 0.86 20.28 5.52
C THR A 69 0.26 18.89 5.78
N ALA A 70 1.09 17.91 6.16
CA ALA A 70 0.61 16.58 6.53
C ALA A 70 -0.38 16.63 7.71
N LYS A 71 -0.09 17.48 8.71
CA LYS A 71 -1.00 17.75 9.85
C LYS A 71 -2.34 18.28 9.38
N SER A 72 -2.36 19.22 8.43
CA SER A 72 -3.61 19.78 7.89
C SER A 72 -4.47 18.73 7.18
N TRP A 73 -3.86 17.78 6.48
CA TRP A 73 -4.56 16.66 5.84
C TRP A 73 -5.10 15.66 6.86
N ARG A 74 -4.32 15.34 7.91
CA ARG A 74 -4.75 14.46 9.01
C ARG A 74 -6.03 14.98 9.68
N TYR A 75 -6.11 16.28 9.92
CA TYR A 75 -7.27 16.89 10.57
C TYR A 75 -8.39 17.29 9.61
N GLY A 76 -8.25 17.01 8.30
CA GLY A 76 -9.25 17.36 7.29
C GLY A 76 -9.42 18.87 7.07
N LEU A 77 -8.44 19.68 7.51
CA LEU A 77 -8.46 21.14 7.32
C LEU A 77 -8.20 21.53 5.87
N ARG A 78 -7.49 20.68 5.13
CA ARG A 78 -7.16 20.84 3.72
C ARG A 78 -7.18 19.50 3.02
N GLN A 79 -7.36 19.54 1.71
CA GLN A 79 -7.10 18.39 0.84
C GLN A 79 -5.80 18.61 0.05
N PRO A 80 -5.08 17.55 -0.30
CA PRO A 80 -3.94 17.65 -1.21
C PRO A 80 -4.39 18.06 -2.61
N SER A 81 -3.53 18.77 -3.35
CA SER A 81 -3.76 19.03 -4.78
C SER A 81 -3.71 17.74 -5.58
N ILE A 82 -4.24 17.76 -6.81
CA ILE A 82 -4.23 16.58 -7.70
C ILE A 82 -2.79 16.09 -7.96
N GLU A 83 -1.84 17.01 -8.16
CA GLU A 83 -0.43 16.65 -8.34
C GLU A 83 0.15 15.97 -7.10
N GLN A 84 -0.18 16.50 -5.92
CA GLN A 84 0.27 15.92 -4.66
C GLN A 84 -0.39 14.56 -4.39
N ALA A 85 -1.65 14.38 -4.75
CA ALA A 85 -2.34 13.08 -4.66
C ALA A 85 -1.64 12.03 -5.53
N LYS A 86 -1.26 12.37 -6.77
CA LYS A 86 -0.48 11.46 -7.64
C LYS A 86 0.85 11.03 -6.98
N VAL A 87 1.54 11.96 -6.32
CA VAL A 87 2.77 11.65 -5.57
C VAL A 87 2.47 10.70 -4.41
N ILE A 88 1.44 10.98 -3.61
CA ILE A 88 1.02 10.15 -2.48
C ILE A 88 0.70 8.72 -2.94
N ILE A 89 -0.12 8.56 -3.98
CA ILE A 89 -0.51 7.25 -4.53
C ILE A 89 0.72 6.45 -4.96
N LYS A 90 1.65 7.11 -5.69
CA LYS A 90 2.90 6.48 -6.14
C LYS A 90 3.80 6.06 -4.97
N LYS A 91 3.95 6.93 -3.95
CA LYS A 91 4.82 6.71 -2.80
C LYS A 91 4.27 5.67 -1.83
N THR A 92 2.96 5.52 -1.74
CA THR A 92 2.30 4.51 -0.90
C THR A 92 2.15 3.16 -1.59
N GLY A 93 2.54 3.04 -2.86
CA GLY A 93 2.44 1.79 -3.62
C GLY A 93 0.99 1.37 -3.86
N GLY A 94 0.07 2.32 -4.01
CA GLY A 94 -1.35 2.06 -4.23
C GLY A 94 -2.15 1.73 -2.97
N LYS A 95 -1.57 1.85 -1.77
CA LYS A 95 -2.33 1.75 -0.50
C LYS A 95 -3.27 2.94 -0.27
N LEU A 96 -2.97 4.06 -0.91
CA LEU A 96 -3.87 5.20 -1.06
C LEU A 96 -4.16 5.36 -2.55
N ASP A 97 -5.42 5.60 -2.87
CA ASP A 97 -5.96 5.94 -4.18
C ASP A 97 -6.75 7.27 -4.14
N PHE A 98 -7.43 7.64 -5.22
CA PHE A 98 -8.20 8.89 -5.26
C PHE A 98 -9.37 8.90 -4.27
N GLU A 99 -10.11 7.79 -4.15
CA GLU A 99 -11.26 7.70 -3.25
C GLU A 99 -10.84 7.77 -1.78
N SER A 100 -9.69 7.18 -1.43
CA SER A 100 -9.11 7.26 -0.09
C SER A 100 -8.67 8.68 0.30
N ILE A 101 -8.35 9.52 -0.68
CA ILE A 101 -7.88 10.90 -0.48
C ILE A 101 -9.05 11.89 -0.47
N TYR A 102 -10.00 11.76 -1.41
CA TYR A 102 -11.05 12.74 -1.65
C TYR A 102 -12.44 12.26 -1.21
N GLY A 103 -12.61 10.98 -0.92
CA GLY A 103 -13.90 10.34 -0.69
C GLY A 103 -14.45 9.67 -1.94
N PRO A 104 -15.54 8.89 -1.79
CA PRO A 104 -16.21 8.23 -2.91
C PRO A 104 -16.74 9.26 -3.91
N ILE A 105 -16.78 8.87 -5.19
CA ILE A 105 -17.36 9.71 -6.25
C ILE A 105 -18.86 9.80 -6.01
N ASP A 106 -19.34 11.01 -5.74
CA ASP A 106 -20.77 11.27 -5.55
C ASP A 106 -21.46 11.32 -6.93
N ASN A 107 -22.22 10.28 -7.28
CA ASN A 107 -22.92 10.20 -8.56
C ASN A 107 -24.06 11.25 -8.69
N SER A 108 -24.34 12.03 -7.65
CA SER A 108 -25.39 13.06 -7.64
C SER A 108 -25.05 14.34 -8.45
N VAL A 109 -23.84 14.45 -9.00
CA VAL A 109 -23.39 15.65 -9.74
C VAL A 109 -24.04 15.75 -11.14
N GLU A 110 -24.60 14.67 -11.67
CA GLU A 110 -25.23 14.67 -13.01
C GLU A 110 -26.59 15.40 -13.08
N GLU A 111 -27.28 15.64 -11.96
CA GLU A 111 -28.62 16.26 -11.97
C GLU A 111 -28.62 17.80 -11.95
N LYS A 112 -27.46 18.47 -11.86
CA LYS A 112 -27.37 19.95 -11.82
C LYS A 112 -26.99 20.57 -13.16
N LYS A 113 -27.53 20.04 -14.25
CA LYS A 113 -27.65 20.76 -15.52
C LYS A 113 -29.14 20.84 -15.88
N SER A 114 -29.81 21.85 -15.32
CA SER A 114 -31.13 22.29 -15.77
C SER A 114 -31.13 23.80 -15.97
#